data_AF-A0A2T1EGE7-F1
#
_entry.id   AF-A0A2T1EGE7-F1
#
_cell.length_a   1.000
_cell.length_b   1.000
_cell.length_c   1.000
_cell.angle_alpha   90.00
_cell.angle_beta   90.00
_cell.angle_gamma   90.00
#
_symmetry.space_group_name_H-M   'P 1'
#
loop_
_entity.id
_entity.type
_entity.pdbx_description
1 polymer ?
#
loop_
_entity_poly.entity_id
_entity_poly.type
_entity_poly.pdbx_seq_one_letter_code
_entity_poly.pdbx_strand_id
1 'polypeptide(L)'
;MLKSRHNHKSVKKRRFKSKFVKFLFMLALPILLWMGYKQIRSLETPQAVLVLGGSSSKLERERLAATLALQYPDLPIWVSSGSTNKNYVTRVFANAGISPQRLHLDYEAKDTVTNFTTLVDDFQFLGINRVYLVTSDYHMRRARLVGEIVLGSRGIDLQPVIVPTKKAPETRSKALRDSVRAVLWVITGRTGSTLAKGSK
;
A
#
# COMPACT_ATOMS: atom_id res chain seq x y z
N MET A 1 66.81 22.19 -38.36
CA MET A 1 66.24 20.89 -37.96
C MET A 1 65.85 20.97 -36.49
N LEU A 2 64.56 21.17 -36.15
CA LEU A 2 64.03 20.96 -34.79
C LEU A 2 62.51 20.73 -34.89
N LYS A 3 62.09 19.53 -34.49
CA LYS A 3 60.76 18.96 -34.69
C LYS A 3 59.74 19.52 -33.70
N SER A 4 58.57 19.88 -34.25
CA SER A 4 57.29 20.03 -33.56
C SER A 4 56.93 18.81 -32.71
N ARG A 5 56.42 19.03 -31.49
CA ARG A 5 55.59 18.06 -30.74
C ARG A 5 54.48 18.79 -29.98
N HIS A 6 53.32 18.97 -30.64
CA HIS A 6 52.08 19.34 -29.97
C HIS A 6 51.57 18.21 -29.08
N ASN A 7 51.34 18.54 -27.80
CA ASN A 7 50.89 17.62 -26.76
C ASN A 7 49.35 17.51 -26.77
N HIS A 8 48.81 16.47 -27.40
CA HIS A 8 47.37 16.29 -27.63
C HIS A 8 46.79 15.20 -26.70
N LYS A 9 46.70 15.42 -25.38
CA LYS A 9 46.16 14.37 -24.45
C LYS A 9 45.12 14.80 -23.39
N SER A 10 44.70 16.07 -23.28
CA SER A 10 43.80 16.49 -22.17
C SER A 10 42.29 16.56 -22.49
N VAL A 11 41.87 16.55 -23.76
CA VAL A 11 40.46 16.84 -24.12
C VAL A 11 39.52 15.64 -23.92
N LYS A 12 40.00 14.39 -24.05
CA LYS A 12 39.15 13.18 -23.94
C LYS A 12 38.61 12.94 -22.52
N LYS A 13 39.39 13.24 -21.46
CA LYS A 13 38.96 13.05 -20.05
C LYS A 13 37.80 13.97 -19.64
N ARG A 14 37.79 15.22 -20.12
CA ARG A 14 36.75 16.22 -19.79
C ARG A 14 35.39 15.86 -20.40
N ARG A 15 35.42 15.35 -21.63
CA ARG A 15 34.22 14.90 -22.38
C ARG A 15 33.58 13.64 -21.78
N PHE A 16 34.39 12.71 -21.24
CA PHE A 16 33.90 11.49 -20.59
C PHE A 16 33.25 11.79 -19.23
N LYS A 17 33.85 12.68 -18.40
CA LYS A 17 33.24 13.17 -17.16
C LYS A 17 31.89 13.87 -17.42
N SER A 18 31.79 14.68 -18.47
CA SER A 18 30.52 15.32 -18.86
C SER A 18 29.43 14.33 -19.26
N LYS A 19 29.75 13.25 -19.96
CA LYS A 19 28.75 12.23 -20.35
C LYS A 19 28.29 11.42 -19.14
N PHE A 20 29.21 11.08 -18.25
CA PHE A 20 28.90 10.36 -17.00
C PHE A 20 28.02 11.20 -16.07
N VAL A 21 28.32 12.49 -15.89
CA VAL A 21 27.49 13.40 -15.08
C VAL A 21 26.09 13.55 -15.68
N LYS A 22 25.96 13.70 -17.01
CA LYS A 22 24.65 13.74 -17.68
C LYS A 22 23.87 12.44 -17.51
N PHE A 23 24.53 11.28 -17.62
CA PHE A 23 23.89 9.97 -17.39
C PHE A 23 23.40 9.81 -15.95
N LEU A 24 24.22 10.21 -14.96
CA LEU A 24 23.81 10.19 -13.57
C LEU A 24 22.63 11.13 -13.31
N PHE A 25 22.63 12.32 -13.93
CA PHE A 25 21.54 13.28 -13.82
C PHE A 25 20.23 12.75 -14.44
N MET A 26 20.31 12.06 -15.58
CA MET A 26 19.16 11.41 -16.23
C MET A 26 18.52 10.32 -15.38
N LEU A 27 19.29 9.61 -14.55
CA LEU A 27 18.77 8.61 -13.62
C LEU A 27 18.27 9.23 -12.30
N ALA A 28 18.99 10.23 -11.78
CA ALA A 28 18.68 10.84 -10.49
C ALA A 28 17.45 11.75 -10.57
N LEU A 29 17.26 12.51 -11.66
CA LEU A 29 16.18 13.49 -11.76
C LEU A 29 14.77 12.84 -11.68
N PRO A 30 14.44 11.75 -12.40
CA PRO A 30 13.15 11.08 -12.24
C PRO A 30 12.91 10.56 -10.82
N ILE A 31 13.95 10.04 -10.17
CA ILE A 31 13.87 9.55 -8.80
C ILE A 31 13.57 10.70 -7.85
N LEU A 32 14.28 11.82 -7.99
CA LEU A 32 14.06 13.02 -7.16
C LEU A 32 12.66 13.61 -7.39
N LEU A 33 12.20 13.70 -8.63
CA LEU A 33 10.85 14.15 -8.95
C LEU A 33 9.79 13.21 -8.37
N TRP A 34 10.00 11.90 -8.46
CA TRP A 34 9.11 10.91 -7.86
C TRP A 34 9.10 10.99 -6.33
N MET A 35 10.27 11.16 -5.68
CA MET A 35 10.36 11.38 -4.24
C MET A 35 9.65 12.66 -3.82
N GLY A 36 9.84 13.76 -4.56
CA GLY A 36 9.14 15.03 -4.33
C GLY A 36 7.62 14.87 -4.47
N TYR A 37 7.17 14.16 -5.50
CA TYR A 37 5.76 13.83 -5.71
C TYR A 37 5.19 13.02 -4.54
N LYS A 38 5.88 11.95 -4.10
CA LYS A 38 5.47 11.14 -2.94
C LYS A 38 5.45 11.96 -1.65
N GLN A 39 6.36 12.90 -1.48
CA GLN A 39 6.39 13.78 -0.32
C GLN A 39 5.18 14.72 -0.31
N ILE A 40 4.80 15.32 -1.45
CA ILE A 40 3.60 16.16 -1.56
C ILE A 40 2.35 15.33 -1.26
N ARG A 41 2.24 14.15 -1.86
CA ARG A 41 1.15 13.18 -1.61
C ARG A 41 1.06 12.75 -0.15
N SER A 42 2.17 12.81 0.60
CA SER A 42 2.19 12.48 2.03
C SER A 42 1.47 13.49 2.92
N LEU A 43 1.25 14.71 2.41
CA LEU A 43 0.55 15.79 3.10
C LEU A 43 -0.97 15.71 2.93
N GLU A 44 -1.46 14.94 1.96
CA GLU A 44 -2.89 14.73 1.77
C GLU A 44 -3.46 13.98 2.99
N THR A 45 -4.62 14.44 3.47
CA THR A 45 -5.32 13.77 4.57
C THR A 45 -5.99 12.50 4.05
N PRO A 46 -5.83 11.34 4.71
CA PRO A 46 -6.53 10.12 4.30
C PRO A 46 -8.05 10.30 4.32
N GLN A 47 -8.74 9.76 3.30
CA GLN A 47 -10.20 9.88 3.14
C GLN A 47 -10.98 8.63 3.54
N ALA A 48 -10.31 7.56 3.97
CA ALA A 48 -10.96 6.39 4.53
C ALA A 48 -10.05 5.63 5.51
N VAL A 49 -10.67 4.81 6.36
CA VAL A 49 -9.98 3.85 7.23
C VAL A 49 -10.20 2.44 6.66
N LEU A 50 -9.14 1.81 6.15
CA LEU A 50 -9.14 0.42 5.74
C LEU A 50 -8.59 -0.46 6.87
N VAL A 51 -9.45 -1.28 7.46
CA VAL A 51 -9.12 -2.25 8.50
C VAL A 51 -8.97 -3.63 7.87
N LEU A 52 -7.77 -4.21 7.98
CA LEU A 52 -7.57 -5.57 7.51
C LEU A 52 -7.91 -6.60 8.56
N GLY A 53 -8.60 -7.64 8.11
CA GLY A 53 -8.97 -8.83 8.82
C GLY A 53 -7.83 -9.61 9.44
N GLY A 54 -8.08 -10.21 10.60
CA GLY A 54 -7.12 -11.06 11.30
C GLY A 54 -7.76 -11.90 12.39
N SER A 55 -7.09 -12.99 12.78
CA SER A 55 -7.63 -14.02 13.66
C SER A 55 -7.64 -13.64 15.16
N SER A 56 -7.88 -12.37 15.52
CA SER A 56 -7.92 -11.96 16.94
C SER A 56 -9.36 -11.99 17.45
N SER A 57 -9.63 -12.84 18.43
CA SER A 57 -10.92 -12.88 19.15
C SER A 57 -11.20 -11.59 19.92
N LYS A 58 -10.19 -10.74 20.13
CA LYS A 58 -10.28 -9.50 20.91
C LYS A 58 -10.70 -8.27 20.10
N LEU A 59 -10.73 -8.38 18.76
CA LEU A 59 -11.09 -7.29 17.84
C LEU A 59 -10.22 -6.03 18.03
N GLU A 60 -8.92 -6.22 18.32
CA GLU A 60 -8.00 -5.10 18.62
C GLU A 60 -7.88 -4.12 17.45
N ARG A 61 -7.98 -4.60 16.21
CA ARG A 61 -7.88 -3.77 15.00
C ARG A 61 -9.13 -2.91 14.83
N GLU A 62 -10.30 -3.52 15.00
CA GLU A 62 -11.60 -2.86 14.92
C GLU A 62 -11.77 -1.83 16.04
N ARG A 63 -11.32 -2.15 17.27
CA ARG A 63 -11.32 -1.20 18.40
C ARG A 63 -10.42 0.00 18.14
N LEU A 64 -9.19 -0.23 17.67
CA LEU A 64 -8.29 0.88 17.32
C LEU A 64 -8.88 1.72 16.17
N ALA A 65 -9.45 1.08 15.15
CA ALA A 65 -10.12 1.78 14.06
C ALA A 65 -11.32 2.60 14.53
N ALA A 66 -12.11 2.10 15.50
CA ALA A 66 -13.20 2.85 16.10
C ALA A 66 -12.68 4.09 16.86
N THR A 67 -11.58 3.96 17.63
CA THR A 67 -10.93 5.11 18.28
C THR A 67 -10.40 6.12 17.26
N LEU A 68 -9.80 5.66 16.17
CA LEU A 68 -9.34 6.52 15.07
C LEU A 68 -10.51 7.26 14.41
N ALA A 69 -11.63 6.58 14.19
CA ALA A 69 -12.83 7.13 13.57
C ALA A 69 -13.55 8.18 14.43
N LEU A 70 -13.30 8.22 15.74
CA LEU A 70 -13.75 9.30 16.63
C LEU A 70 -12.94 10.59 16.44
N GLN A 71 -11.67 10.48 16.06
CA GLN A 71 -10.82 11.64 15.75
C GLN A 71 -11.15 12.25 14.39
N TYR A 72 -11.73 11.44 13.49
CA TYR A 72 -12.11 11.83 12.14
C TYR A 72 -13.56 11.43 11.85
N PRO A 73 -14.55 12.25 12.28
CA PRO A 73 -15.96 11.87 12.31
C PRO A 73 -16.61 11.66 10.93
N ASP A 74 -15.98 12.14 9.85
CA ASP A 74 -16.52 12.03 8.50
C ASP A 74 -15.93 10.86 7.70
N LEU A 75 -14.86 10.23 8.20
CA LEU A 75 -14.20 9.18 7.42
C LEU A 75 -15.03 7.88 7.42
N PRO A 76 -15.30 7.28 6.24
CA PRO A 76 -15.83 5.93 6.13
C PRO A 76 -14.79 4.91 6.58
N ILE A 77 -15.29 3.81 7.15
CA ILE A 77 -14.52 2.71 7.69
C ILE A 77 -14.84 1.47 6.86
N TRP A 78 -13.82 0.90 6.25
CA TRP A 78 -13.91 -0.31 5.44
C TRP A 78 -13.19 -1.43 6.17
N VAL A 79 -13.93 -2.48 6.54
CA VAL A 79 -13.36 -3.66 7.19
C VAL A 79 -13.33 -4.79 6.16
N SER A 80 -12.13 -5.18 5.72
CA SER A 80 -11.95 -6.28 4.77
C SER A 80 -11.54 -7.56 5.50
N SER A 81 -12.33 -8.61 5.37
CA SER A 81 -12.18 -9.90 6.07
C SER A 81 -12.08 -9.79 7.59
N GLY A 82 -12.80 -8.86 8.22
CA GLY A 82 -12.90 -8.72 9.68
C GLY A 82 -13.33 -10.03 10.38
N SER A 83 -13.56 -9.98 11.70
CA SER A 83 -14.06 -11.17 12.41
C SER A 83 -15.26 -11.82 11.71
N THR A 84 -15.28 -13.15 11.67
CA THR A 84 -16.33 -13.94 10.98
C THR A 84 -17.73 -13.66 11.53
N ASN A 85 -17.84 -13.11 12.74
CA ASN A 85 -19.09 -12.65 13.30
C ASN A 85 -19.31 -11.16 13.01
N LYS A 86 -20.06 -10.88 11.94
CA LYS A 86 -20.41 -9.50 11.52
C LYS A 86 -21.07 -8.70 12.65
N ASN A 87 -21.93 -9.33 13.44
CA ASN A 87 -22.64 -8.67 14.53
C ASN A 87 -21.69 -8.19 15.63
N TYR A 88 -20.60 -8.92 15.89
CA TYR A 88 -19.58 -8.46 16.83
C TYR A 88 -18.79 -7.27 16.30
N VAL A 89 -18.41 -7.28 15.03
CA VAL A 89 -17.74 -6.14 14.40
C VAL A 89 -18.63 -4.91 14.46
N THR A 90 -19.88 -5.00 14.00
CA THR A 90 -20.84 -3.90 14.04
C THR A 90 -21.06 -3.39 15.46
N ARG A 91 -21.15 -4.27 16.46
CA ARG A 91 -21.30 -3.88 17.87
C ARG A 91 -20.10 -3.10 18.41
N VAL A 92 -18.87 -3.43 17.99
CA VAL A 92 -17.68 -2.65 18.40
C VAL A 92 -17.79 -1.20 17.95
N PHE A 93 -18.17 -0.98 16.69
CA PHE A 93 -18.34 0.38 16.15
C PHE A 93 -19.57 1.09 16.72
N ALA A 94 -20.70 0.40 16.86
CA ALA A 94 -21.91 0.96 17.46
C ALA A 94 -21.69 1.39 18.92
N ASN A 95 -21.01 0.56 19.73
CA ASN A 95 -20.67 0.89 21.12
C ASN A 95 -19.72 2.08 21.23
N ALA A 96 -18.93 2.35 20.18
CA ALA A 96 -18.09 3.53 20.10
C ALA A 96 -18.85 4.77 19.59
N GLY A 97 -20.15 4.68 19.29
CA GLY A 97 -20.96 5.78 18.77
C GLY A 97 -20.78 6.04 17.27
N ILE A 98 -20.19 5.09 16.53
CA ILE A 98 -19.99 5.23 15.08
C ILE A 98 -21.30 4.87 14.36
N SER A 99 -21.75 5.79 13.51
CA SER A 99 -22.93 5.61 12.65
C SER A 99 -22.77 4.39 11.73
N PRO A 100 -23.79 3.53 11.58
CA PRO A 100 -23.75 2.39 10.66
C PRO A 100 -23.49 2.78 9.19
N GLN A 101 -23.89 3.99 8.79
CA GLN A 101 -23.69 4.51 7.44
C GLN A 101 -22.22 4.73 7.10
N ARG A 102 -21.35 4.88 8.11
CA ARG A 102 -19.90 5.00 7.93
C ARG A 102 -19.20 3.65 7.88
N LEU A 103 -19.88 2.54 8.20
CA LEU A 103 -19.27 1.22 8.34
C LEU A 103 -19.59 0.35 7.13
N HIS A 104 -18.55 0.04 6.35
CA HIS A 104 -18.59 -0.84 5.20
C HIS A 104 -17.85 -2.14 5.54
N LEU A 105 -18.51 -3.27 5.36
CA LEU A 105 -17.93 -4.58 5.67
C LEU A 105 -17.77 -5.41 4.39
N ASP A 106 -16.54 -5.67 4.01
CA ASP A 106 -16.17 -6.56 2.92
C ASP A 106 -15.79 -7.95 3.47
N TYR A 107 -16.52 -8.98 3.05
CA TYR A 107 -16.25 -10.37 3.39
C TYR A 107 -15.95 -11.23 2.16
N GLU A 108 -15.74 -10.62 1.00
CA GLU A 108 -15.37 -11.33 -0.22
C GLU A 108 -13.89 -11.70 -0.23
N ALA A 109 -13.06 -10.89 0.44
CA ALA A 109 -11.65 -11.14 0.58
C ALA A 109 -11.35 -12.43 1.38
N LYS A 110 -10.35 -13.17 0.91
CA LYS A 110 -9.93 -14.49 1.44
C LYS A 110 -8.48 -14.54 1.86
N ASP A 111 -7.68 -13.60 1.38
CA ASP A 111 -6.26 -13.47 1.64
C ASP A 111 -5.84 -12.00 1.53
N THR A 112 -4.57 -11.73 1.82
CA THR A 112 -4.07 -10.35 1.86
C THR A 112 -4.06 -9.67 0.50
N VAL A 113 -4.04 -10.39 -0.62
CA VAL A 113 -4.16 -9.75 -1.95
C VAL A 113 -5.60 -9.32 -2.16
N THR A 114 -6.53 -10.25 -1.92
CA THR A 114 -7.97 -9.99 -2.09
C THR A 114 -8.49 -8.92 -1.14
N ASN A 115 -7.91 -8.75 0.05
CA ASN A 115 -8.22 -7.64 0.96
C ASN A 115 -8.13 -6.24 0.32
N PHE A 116 -7.30 -6.10 -0.72
CA PHE A 116 -7.16 -4.84 -1.46
C PHE A 116 -7.88 -4.90 -2.80
N THR A 117 -7.79 -6.01 -3.53
CA THR A 117 -8.34 -6.06 -4.90
C THR A 117 -9.87 -6.03 -4.93
N THR A 118 -10.56 -6.40 -3.86
CA THR A 118 -12.03 -6.29 -3.77
C THR A 118 -12.48 -4.84 -3.58
N LEU A 119 -11.64 -3.99 -2.99
CA LEU A 119 -12.01 -2.62 -2.59
C LEU A 119 -11.38 -1.52 -3.45
N VAL A 120 -10.33 -1.84 -4.20
CA VAL A 120 -9.56 -0.84 -4.95
C VAL A 120 -10.38 -0.10 -6.00
N ASP A 121 -11.31 -0.78 -6.66
CA ASP A 121 -12.19 -0.19 -7.67
C ASP A 121 -13.23 0.73 -7.01
N ASP A 122 -13.80 0.33 -5.87
CA ASP A 122 -14.72 1.15 -5.08
C ASP A 122 -14.02 2.43 -4.58
N PHE A 123 -12.79 2.30 -4.06
CA PHE A 123 -12.02 3.46 -3.60
C PHE A 123 -11.73 4.43 -4.74
N GLN A 124 -11.35 3.90 -5.91
CA GLN A 124 -11.12 4.74 -7.08
C GLN A 124 -12.40 5.45 -7.52
N PHE A 125 -13.53 4.74 -7.58
CA PHE A 125 -14.83 5.31 -7.94
C PHE A 125 -15.27 6.41 -6.98
N LEU A 126 -15.03 6.22 -5.68
CA LEU A 126 -15.32 7.21 -4.63
C LEU A 126 -14.30 8.37 -4.57
N GLY A 127 -13.29 8.38 -5.45
CA GLY A 127 -12.24 9.41 -5.44
C GLY A 127 -11.32 9.36 -4.22
N ILE A 128 -11.31 8.24 -3.49
CA ILE A 128 -10.42 8.02 -2.34
C ILE A 128 -9.03 7.79 -2.89
N ASN A 129 -8.10 8.69 -2.58
CA ASN A 129 -6.73 8.64 -3.08
C ASN A 129 -5.69 8.38 -1.98
N ARG A 130 -6.10 8.32 -0.71
CA ARG A 130 -5.25 7.96 0.42
C ARG A 130 -6.08 7.35 1.55
N VAL A 131 -5.61 6.25 2.14
CA VAL A 131 -6.32 5.58 3.24
C VAL A 131 -5.42 5.31 4.44
N TYR A 132 -6.00 5.35 5.64
CA TYR A 132 -5.38 4.75 6.80
C TYR A 132 -5.44 3.23 6.67
N LEU A 133 -4.30 2.55 6.74
CA LEU A 133 -4.23 1.09 6.74
C LEU A 133 -4.06 0.59 8.17
N VAL A 134 -5.12 0.05 8.77
CA VAL A 134 -5.12 -0.49 10.12
C VAL A 134 -4.87 -2.00 10.07
N THR A 135 -3.75 -2.45 10.64
CA THR A 135 -3.51 -3.88 10.88
C THR A 135 -2.48 -4.11 11.98
N SER A 136 -2.31 -5.36 12.39
CA SER A 136 -1.35 -5.73 13.43
C SER A 136 0.10 -5.61 12.95
N ASP A 137 1.00 -5.26 13.88
CA ASP A 137 2.45 -5.20 13.66
C ASP A 137 3.04 -6.43 12.94
N TYR A 138 2.66 -7.63 13.34
CA TYR A 138 3.17 -8.88 12.76
C TYR A 138 2.79 -9.04 11.28
N HIS A 139 1.70 -8.40 10.84
CA HIS A 139 1.13 -8.49 9.51
C HIS A 139 1.44 -7.25 8.64
N MET A 140 1.78 -6.12 9.27
CA MET A 140 1.89 -4.81 8.62
C MET A 140 2.86 -4.80 7.44
N ARG A 141 4.01 -5.49 7.52
CA ARG A 141 4.97 -5.53 6.41
C ARG A 141 4.35 -6.11 5.14
N ARG A 142 3.65 -7.24 5.27
CA ARG A 142 3.02 -7.93 4.14
C ARG A 142 1.84 -7.11 3.60
N ALA A 143 0.98 -6.64 4.50
CA ALA A 143 -0.16 -5.81 4.15
C ALA A 143 0.27 -4.54 3.39
N ARG A 144 1.28 -3.82 3.89
CA ARG A 144 1.79 -2.60 3.27
C ARG A 144 2.34 -2.85 1.87
N LEU A 145 3.19 -3.86 1.69
CA LEU A 145 3.77 -4.16 0.37
C LEU A 145 2.70 -4.51 -0.66
N VAL A 146 1.72 -5.35 -0.28
CA VAL A 146 0.63 -5.74 -1.18
C VAL A 146 -0.27 -4.54 -1.48
N GLY A 147 -0.63 -3.76 -0.45
CA GLY A 147 -1.47 -2.58 -0.59
C GLY A 147 -0.81 -1.50 -1.44
N GLU A 148 0.49 -1.22 -1.27
CA GLU A 148 1.23 -0.25 -2.09
C GLU A 148 1.24 -0.67 -3.58
N ILE A 149 1.25 -1.97 -3.89
CA ILE A 149 1.14 -2.47 -5.27
C ILE A 149 -0.28 -2.31 -5.80
N VAL A 150 -1.29 -2.82 -5.08
CA VAL A 150 -2.68 -2.86 -5.55
C VAL A 150 -3.29 -1.47 -5.57
N LEU A 151 -3.34 -0.80 -4.42
CA LEU A 151 -3.92 0.54 -4.29
C LEU A 151 -3.09 1.59 -5.05
N GLY A 152 -1.77 1.47 -4.99
CA GLY A 152 -0.86 2.37 -5.73
C GLY A 152 -1.05 2.28 -7.25
N SER A 153 -1.46 1.12 -7.79
CA SER A 153 -1.78 0.99 -9.22
C SER A 153 -2.95 1.88 -9.68
N ARG A 154 -3.80 2.34 -8.73
CA ARG A 154 -4.92 3.26 -8.97
C ARG A 154 -4.69 4.65 -8.39
N GLY A 155 -3.45 4.99 -8.03
CA GLY A 155 -3.10 6.29 -7.45
C GLY A 155 -3.58 6.47 -6.01
N ILE A 156 -3.74 5.36 -5.27
CA ILE A 156 -4.20 5.37 -3.88
C ILE A 156 -3.03 5.09 -2.94
N ASP A 157 -2.72 6.05 -2.08
CA ASP A 157 -1.64 5.97 -1.11
C ASP A 157 -2.10 5.38 0.25
N LEU A 158 -1.13 4.89 1.01
CA LEU A 158 -1.38 4.26 2.31
C LEU A 158 -0.69 5.03 3.43
N GLN A 159 -1.41 5.21 4.53
CA GLN A 159 -0.87 5.67 5.80
C GLN A 159 -1.01 4.55 6.85
N PRO A 160 0.08 3.85 7.20
CA PRO A 160 0.01 2.75 8.15
C PRO A 160 -0.40 3.20 9.55
N VAL A 161 -1.33 2.46 10.16
CA VAL A 161 -1.72 2.57 11.56
C VAL A 161 -1.55 1.20 12.20
N ILE A 162 -0.54 1.07 13.04
CA ILE A 162 -0.09 -0.22 13.57
C ILE A 162 -0.83 -0.54 14.86
N VAL A 163 -1.43 -1.73 14.92
CA VAL A 163 -2.00 -2.32 16.13
C VAL A 163 -0.91 -3.18 16.79
N PRO A 164 -0.35 -2.80 17.94
CA PRO A 164 0.71 -3.56 18.60
C PRO A 164 0.22 -4.93 19.07
N THR A 165 1.03 -5.97 18.90
CA THR A 165 0.75 -7.32 19.41
C THR A 165 2.02 -7.97 19.95
N LYS A 166 1.86 -9.12 20.63
CA LYS A 166 3.00 -9.93 21.09
C LYS A 166 3.41 -11.03 20.10
N LYS A 167 2.89 -11.00 18.86
CA LYS A 167 3.13 -12.05 17.86
C LYS A 167 4.42 -11.78 17.09
N ALA A 168 5.15 -12.84 16.77
CA ALA A 168 6.31 -12.74 15.90
C ALA A 168 5.90 -12.26 14.49
N PRO A 169 6.67 -11.37 13.84
CA PRO A 169 6.41 -10.95 12.47
C PRO A 169 6.32 -12.12 11.51
N GLU A 170 5.45 -12.00 10.50
CA GLU A 170 5.35 -12.99 9.44
C GLU A 170 6.68 -13.16 8.70
N THR A 171 6.85 -14.30 8.02
CA THR A 171 8.05 -14.55 7.22
C THR A 171 8.14 -13.60 6.03
N ARG A 172 9.37 -13.30 5.59
CA ARG A 172 9.60 -12.48 4.39
C ARG A 172 9.09 -13.19 3.12
N SER A 173 9.15 -14.52 3.08
CA SER A 173 8.66 -15.33 1.96
C SER A 173 7.17 -15.16 1.71
N LYS A 174 6.34 -15.08 2.77
CA LYS A 174 4.90 -14.80 2.64
C LYS A 174 4.66 -13.44 2.00
N ALA A 175 5.40 -12.41 2.43
CA ALA A 175 5.29 -11.08 1.87
C ALA A 175 5.70 -11.04 0.39
N LEU A 176 6.84 -11.65 0.06
CA LEU A 176 7.32 -11.73 -1.33
C LEU A 176 6.32 -12.44 -2.24
N ARG A 177 5.82 -13.61 -1.82
CA ARG A 177 4.83 -14.38 -2.60
C ARG A 177 3.57 -13.56 -2.89
N ASP A 178 3.03 -12.90 -1.87
CA ASP A 178 1.80 -12.12 -2.03
C ASP A 178 2.04 -10.82 -2.83
N SER A 179 3.23 -10.22 -2.74
CA SER A 179 3.64 -9.11 -3.61
C SER A 179 3.73 -9.54 -5.08
N VAL A 180 4.30 -10.70 -5.39
CA VAL A 180 4.32 -11.24 -6.75
C VAL A 180 2.89 -11.47 -7.26
N ARG A 181 2.02 -12.06 -6.43
CA ARG A 181 0.60 -12.22 -6.77
C ARG A 181 -0.11 -10.88 -7.02
N ALA A 182 0.22 -9.85 -6.25
CA ALA A 182 -0.34 -8.51 -6.43
C ALA A 182 0.10 -7.88 -7.76
N VAL A 183 1.38 -7.99 -8.13
CA VAL A 183 1.88 -7.52 -9.43
C VAL A 183 1.19 -8.27 -10.58
N LEU A 184 1.08 -9.59 -10.48
CA LEU A 184 0.36 -10.40 -11.47
C LEU A 184 -1.10 -9.95 -11.61
N TRP A 185 -1.76 -9.63 -10.50
CA TRP A 185 -3.13 -9.09 -10.54
C TRP A 185 -3.16 -7.73 -11.25
N VAL A 186 -2.25 -6.80 -10.95
CA VAL A 186 -2.20 -5.48 -11.62
C VAL A 186 -2.05 -5.64 -13.14
N ILE A 187 -1.24 -6.60 -13.59
CA ILE A 187 -0.98 -6.83 -15.03
C ILE A 187 -2.16 -7.55 -15.72
N THR A 188 -2.80 -8.51 -15.04
CA THR A 188 -3.74 -9.45 -15.68
C THR A 188 -5.20 -9.28 -15.27
N GLY A 189 -5.48 -8.50 -14.22
CA GLY A 189 -6.77 -8.44 -13.54
C GLY A 189 -7.17 -9.73 -12.81
N ARG A 190 -6.33 -10.78 -12.84
CA ARG A 190 -6.65 -12.10 -12.27
C ARG A 190 -5.97 -12.28 -10.92
N THR A 191 -6.76 -12.60 -9.90
CA THR A 191 -6.20 -13.07 -8.64
C THR A 191 -5.75 -14.52 -8.86
N GLY A 192 -4.60 -14.95 -8.34
CA GLY A 192 -4.15 -16.36 -8.54
C GLY A 192 -5.21 -17.44 -8.16
N SER A 193 -6.21 -17.07 -7.37
CA SER A 193 -7.42 -17.86 -7.05
C SER A 193 -8.44 -18.01 -8.20
N THR A 194 -8.50 -17.10 -9.17
CA THR A 194 -9.37 -17.23 -10.36
C THR A 194 -8.75 -18.13 -11.43
N LEU A 195 -7.42 -18.17 -11.52
CA LEU A 195 -6.70 -19.07 -12.43
C LEU A 195 -6.90 -20.55 -12.07
N ALA A 196 -6.98 -20.89 -10.78
CA ALA A 196 -7.26 -22.26 -10.33
C ALA A 196 -8.67 -22.76 -10.67
N LYS A 197 -9.62 -21.86 -10.98
CA LYS A 197 -11.00 -22.21 -11.36
C LYS A 197 -11.21 -22.34 -12.88
N GLY A 198 -10.26 -21.90 -13.70
CA GLY A 198 -10.35 -21.98 -15.17
C GLY A 198 -9.78 -23.25 -15.79
N SER A 199 -9.54 -24.29 -14.98
CA SER A 199 -8.99 -25.60 -15.38
C SER A 199 -10.02 -26.72 -15.21
N LYS A 200 -11.26 -26.48 -15.64
CA LYS A 200 -12.26 -27.53 -15.84
C LYS A 200 -12.93 -27.32 -17.19
#